data_AF-A0A5E7VPN2-F1
#
_entry.id   AF-A0A5E7VPN2-F1
#
_cell.length_a   1.000
_cell.length_b   1.000
_cell.length_c   1.000
_cell.angle_alpha   90.00
_cell.angle_beta   90.00
_cell.angle_gamma   90.00
#
_symmetry.space_group_name_H-M   'P 1'
#
loop_
_entity.id
_entity.type
_entity.pdbx_description
1 polymer ?
#
loop_
_entity_poly.entity_id
_entity_poly.type
_entity_poly.pdbx_seq_one_letter_code
_entity_poly.pdbx_strand_id
1 'polypeptide(L)'
;MNLSLRKVALAASCILFAGQLMAEPKRPECIAPASPGGGFDLTCKLVQSALVNQKLLSKPMRVTYMPGGVGAVAYNAVVAQRPADAGTLVAWSSGSLLNLAQGKFGRFDETNVRWLAAVGTSYGAIAVKSDSPYKTLDDLVQALKKDPSSVVIGSGGTVGSQDWMQTALIAKAAGINPRDLRYVALEGGGEIATALLGGHIQVGSTDISDSMPHIQSGDMRLLAVFADKRLDEPEMKDIPTAREQGYDIVWPVVRGFYLGPKVSDEDYAWWKDSFDKLLASDEFATLRDQRELFPFAMTGPELDTYVKKQVADYKVLAKEFGLIQ
;
A
#
# COMPACT_ATOMS: atom_id res chain seq x y z
N MET A 1 -72.09 -38.41 -7.85
CA MET A 1 -71.63 -37.67 -9.06
C MET A 1 -71.17 -36.29 -8.58
N ASN A 2 -69.89 -36.08 -8.25
CA ASN A 2 -68.77 -35.75 -9.17
C ASN A 2 -69.15 -34.57 -10.09
N LEU A 3 -68.51 -33.39 -10.13
CA LEU A 3 -67.08 -33.07 -10.07
C LEU A 3 -66.75 -31.69 -9.45
N SER A 4 -65.78 -31.71 -8.52
CA SER A 4 -64.63 -30.79 -8.31
C SER A 4 -64.64 -29.35 -8.88
N LEU A 5 -64.81 -28.37 -7.97
CA LEU A 5 -64.57 -26.93 -8.18
C LEU A 5 -63.26 -26.43 -7.53
N ARG A 6 -62.25 -27.30 -7.34
CA ARG A 6 -61.01 -26.97 -6.62
C ARG A 6 -59.74 -27.23 -7.44
N LYS A 7 -59.54 -26.60 -8.60
CA LYS A 7 -58.22 -26.58 -9.29
C LYS A 7 -58.05 -25.37 -10.22
N VAL A 8 -57.94 -24.15 -9.68
CA VAL A 8 -57.36 -23.02 -10.45
C VAL A 8 -56.44 -22.10 -9.62
N ALA A 9 -56.52 -22.08 -8.29
CA ALA A 9 -55.73 -21.14 -7.47
C ALA A 9 -54.39 -21.72 -6.97
N LEU A 10 -53.52 -22.26 -7.84
CA LEU A 10 -52.18 -22.71 -7.42
C LEU A 10 -51.12 -22.56 -8.52
N ALA A 11 -50.88 -21.34 -9.01
CA ALA A 11 -49.78 -21.08 -9.95
C ALA A 11 -49.28 -19.60 -9.94
N ALA A 12 -49.24 -18.93 -8.79
CA ALA A 12 -48.83 -17.51 -8.77
C ALA A 12 -47.99 -17.06 -7.56
N SER A 13 -47.35 -17.96 -6.83
CA SER A 13 -46.49 -17.60 -5.69
C SER A 13 -45.23 -18.45 -5.62
N CYS A 14 -44.27 -18.20 -6.52
CA CYS A 14 -42.86 -18.57 -6.37
C CYS A 14 -41.95 -17.82 -7.38
N ILE A 15 -42.32 -16.59 -7.75
CA ILE A 15 -41.40 -15.66 -8.40
C ILE A 15 -40.93 -14.70 -7.31
N LEU A 16 -39.61 -14.47 -7.27
CA LEU A 16 -38.88 -13.47 -6.46
C LEU A 16 -38.17 -14.00 -5.20
N PHE A 17 -37.40 -15.08 -5.35
CA PHE A 17 -36.05 -15.14 -4.79
C PHE A 17 -35.05 -15.46 -5.90
N ALA A 18 -35.15 -14.74 -7.02
CA ALA A 18 -33.95 -14.50 -7.81
C ALA A 18 -33.14 -13.52 -6.98
N GLY A 19 -32.20 -14.02 -6.16
CA GLY A 19 -31.13 -13.16 -5.68
C GLY A 19 -30.59 -12.46 -6.91
N GLN A 20 -30.60 -11.13 -6.93
CA GLN A 20 -29.94 -10.38 -7.98
C GLN A 20 -28.50 -10.88 -7.97
N LEU A 21 -28.16 -11.75 -8.91
CA LEU A 21 -26.78 -11.97 -9.29
C LEU A 21 -26.35 -10.61 -9.83
N MET A 22 -25.82 -9.79 -8.92
CA MET A 22 -25.14 -8.54 -9.24
C MET A 22 -24.18 -8.86 -10.38
N ALA A 23 -24.43 -8.27 -11.54
CA ALA A 23 -23.75 -8.66 -12.77
C ALA A 23 -22.28 -8.23 -12.72
N GLU A 24 -21.38 -9.11 -13.17
CA GLU A 24 -19.95 -8.79 -13.30
C GLU A 24 -19.74 -7.48 -14.10
N PRO A 25 -18.86 -6.56 -13.65
CA PRO A 25 -18.57 -5.32 -14.36
C PRO A 25 -18.14 -5.58 -15.80
N LYS A 26 -18.67 -4.79 -16.74
CA LYS A 26 -18.32 -4.93 -18.16
C LYS A 26 -16.90 -4.45 -18.40
N ARG A 27 -16.06 -5.29 -19.03
CA ARG A 27 -14.68 -4.96 -19.44
C ARG A 27 -13.82 -4.47 -18.27
N PRO A 28 -13.65 -5.29 -17.21
CA PRO A 28 -12.92 -4.88 -16.02
C PRO A 28 -11.47 -4.49 -16.36
N GLU A 29 -10.99 -3.43 -15.73
CA GLU A 29 -9.67 -2.83 -15.90
C GLU A 29 -9.08 -2.49 -14.53
N CYS A 30 -7.77 -2.70 -14.39
CA CYS A 30 -6.97 -2.14 -13.31
C CYS A 30 -5.98 -1.14 -13.88
N ILE A 31 -6.13 0.14 -13.52
CA ILE A 31 -5.15 1.18 -13.82
C ILE A 31 -4.05 1.08 -12.75
N ALA A 32 -2.84 0.78 -13.18
CA ALA A 32 -1.61 0.88 -12.43
C ALA A 32 -0.99 2.28 -12.64
N PRO A 33 -0.85 3.11 -11.60
CA PRO A 33 -0.20 4.42 -11.73
C PRO A 33 1.34 4.39 -11.82
N ALA A 34 1.88 3.44 -12.59
CA ALA A 34 3.31 3.24 -12.82
C ALA A 34 3.55 2.71 -14.25
N SER A 35 4.82 2.64 -14.65
CA SER A 35 5.25 1.86 -15.82
C SER A 35 5.12 0.34 -15.56
N PRO A 36 5.10 -0.50 -16.61
CA PRO A 36 5.13 -1.96 -16.45
C PRO A 36 6.31 -2.40 -15.55
N GLY A 37 6.06 -3.38 -14.69
CA GLY A 37 7.02 -3.88 -13.70
C GLY A 37 7.08 -3.08 -12.39
N GLY A 38 6.48 -1.89 -12.32
CA GLY A 38 6.44 -1.10 -11.09
C GLY A 38 5.50 -1.66 -10.02
N GLY A 39 5.62 -1.16 -8.77
CA GLY A 39 4.84 -1.67 -7.64
C GLY A 39 3.31 -1.70 -7.86
N PHE A 40 2.75 -0.69 -8.53
CA PHE A 40 1.33 -0.66 -8.88
C PHE A 40 0.92 -1.70 -9.94
N ASP A 41 1.81 -2.02 -10.89
CA ASP A 41 1.59 -3.09 -11.86
C ASP A 41 1.52 -4.45 -11.14
N LEU A 42 2.47 -4.71 -10.24
CA LEU A 42 2.48 -5.92 -9.42
C LEU A 42 1.21 -6.04 -8.56
N THR A 43 0.73 -4.92 -8.00
CA THR A 43 -0.54 -4.86 -7.27
C THR A 43 -1.75 -5.18 -8.17
N CYS A 44 -1.83 -4.60 -9.37
CA CYS A 44 -2.88 -4.95 -10.33
C CYS A 44 -2.82 -6.42 -10.76
N LYS A 45 -1.61 -6.95 -11.03
CA LYS A 45 -1.41 -8.35 -11.42
C LYS A 45 -1.76 -9.33 -10.29
N LEU A 46 -1.52 -8.95 -9.03
CA LEU A 46 -1.95 -9.74 -7.86
C LEU A 46 -3.46 -9.99 -7.90
N VAL A 47 -4.26 -8.94 -7.96
CA VAL A 47 -5.72 -9.08 -7.96
C VAL A 47 -6.26 -9.62 -9.28
N GLN A 48 -5.63 -9.33 -10.41
CA GLN A 48 -5.99 -9.90 -11.71
C GLN A 48 -5.94 -11.44 -11.66
N SER A 49 -4.83 -12.01 -11.18
CA SER A 49 -4.70 -13.46 -11.02
C SER A 49 -5.68 -14.00 -9.99
N ALA A 50 -5.77 -13.35 -8.83
CA ALA A 50 -6.55 -13.88 -7.71
C ALA A 50 -8.07 -13.89 -7.99
N LEU A 51 -8.61 -12.83 -8.60
CA LEU A 51 -10.04 -12.75 -8.94
C LEU A 51 -10.45 -13.79 -9.99
N VAL A 52 -9.57 -14.13 -10.93
CA VAL A 52 -9.81 -15.19 -11.92
C VAL A 52 -9.72 -16.57 -11.28
N ASN A 53 -8.67 -16.82 -10.48
CA ASN A 53 -8.47 -18.10 -9.82
C ASN A 53 -9.65 -18.48 -8.92
N GLN A 54 -10.17 -17.50 -8.17
CA GLN A 54 -11.34 -17.70 -7.31
C GLN A 54 -12.68 -17.64 -8.07
N LYS A 55 -12.65 -17.51 -9.41
CA LYS A 55 -13.85 -17.43 -10.26
C LYS A 55 -14.78 -16.27 -9.89
N LEU A 56 -14.23 -15.20 -9.32
CA LEU A 56 -14.93 -13.94 -9.04
C LEU A 56 -15.06 -13.09 -10.30
N LEU A 57 -14.09 -13.20 -11.22
CA LEU A 57 -14.19 -12.70 -12.59
C LEU A 57 -14.19 -13.87 -13.58
N SER A 58 -15.04 -13.78 -14.60
CA SER A 58 -15.12 -14.79 -15.67
C SER A 58 -13.93 -14.71 -16.63
N LYS A 59 -13.30 -13.53 -16.73
CA LYS A 59 -12.13 -13.27 -17.55
C LYS A 59 -11.14 -12.37 -16.82
N PRO A 60 -9.83 -12.48 -17.09
CA PRO A 60 -8.85 -11.55 -16.54
C PRO A 60 -9.20 -10.11 -16.88
N MET A 61 -9.12 -9.23 -15.87
CA MET A 61 -9.18 -7.78 -16.08
C MET A 61 -7.98 -7.31 -16.92
N ARG A 62 -8.14 -6.23 -17.68
CA ARG A 62 -7.01 -5.61 -18.39
C ARG A 62 -6.19 -4.77 -17.41
N VAL A 63 -4.86 -4.85 -17.48
CA VAL A 63 -3.98 -3.91 -16.75
C VAL A 63 -3.59 -2.78 -17.69
N THR A 64 -3.75 -1.53 -17.25
CA THR A 64 -3.25 -0.34 -17.95
C THR A 64 -2.36 0.52 -17.09
N TYR A 65 -1.56 1.33 -17.76
CA TYR A 65 -0.51 2.10 -17.14
C TYR A 65 -0.81 3.58 -17.29
N MET A 66 -0.84 4.30 -16.18
CA MET A 66 -1.03 5.74 -16.15
C MET A 66 -0.03 6.38 -15.17
N PRO A 67 1.26 6.40 -15.51
CA PRO A 67 2.30 6.88 -14.61
C PRO A 67 2.17 8.39 -14.34
N GLY A 68 2.63 8.80 -13.17
CA GLY A 68 2.80 10.22 -12.80
C GLY A 68 2.32 10.54 -11.39
N GLY A 69 3.18 11.22 -10.63
CA GLY A 69 2.87 11.75 -9.29
C GLY A 69 2.44 10.71 -8.26
N VAL A 70 2.89 9.45 -8.38
CA VAL A 70 2.52 8.33 -7.49
C VAL A 70 0.99 8.16 -7.40
N GLY A 71 0.30 8.30 -8.52
CA GLY A 71 -1.17 8.21 -8.58
C GLY A 71 -1.87 9.49 -8.98
N ALA A 72 -1.23 10.65 -8.91
CA ALA A 72 -1.89 11.93 -9.17
C ALA A 72 -2.56 12.01 -10.56
N VAL A 73 -1.91 11.50 -11.61
CA VAL A 73 -2.45 11.50 -12.98
C VAL A 73 -3.67 10.57 -13.09
N ALA A 74 -3.54 9.32 -12.61
CA ALA A 74 -4.62 8.34 -12.62
C ALA A 74 -5.83 8.82 -11.80
N TYR A 75 -5.58 9.39 -10.64
CA TYR A 75 -6.61 9.93 -9.75
C TYR A 75 -7.38 11.07 -10.44
N ASN A 76 -6.67 12.06 -10.97
CA ASN A 76 -7.30 13.17 -11.69
C ASN A 76 -8.09 12.70 -12.91
N ALA A 77 -7.55 11.75 -13.68
CA ALA A 77 -8.23 11.20 -14.86
C ALA A 77 -9.52 10.46 -14.48
N VAL A 78 -9.49 9.62 -13.45
CA VAL A 78 -10.69 8.87 -13.03
C VAL A 78 -11.75 9.79 -12.44
N VAL A 79 -11.37 10.71 -11.56
CA VAL A 79 -12.32 11.66 -10.95
C VAL A 79 -12.95 12.58 -12.00
N ALA A 80 -12.17 13.07 -12.97
CA ALA A 80 -12.68 14.03 -13.95
C ALA A 80 -13.37 13.39 -15.16
N GLN A 81 -12.85 12.25 -15.66
CA GLN A 81 -13.23 11.71 -16.97
C GLN A 81 -13.98 10.37 -16.89
N ARG A 82 -13.77 9.59 -15.81
CA ARG A 82 -14.39 8.26 -15.62
C ARG A 82 -15.13 8.14 -14.28
N PRO A 83 -15.86 9.16 -13.80
CA PRO A 83 -16.31 9.17 -12.42
C PRO A 83 -17.31 8.06 -12.08
N ALA A 84 -18.09 7.58 -13.05
CA ALA A 84 -19.10 6.53 -12.87
C ALA A 84 -18.70 5.18 -13.51
N ASP A 85 -17.44 5.03 -13.93
CA ASP A 85 -16.98 3.80 -14.60
C ASP A 85 -16.75 2.67 -13.59
N ALA A 86 -17.79 1.83 -13.42
CA ALA A 86 -17.79 0.67 -12.53
C ALA A 86 -16.77 -0.41 -12.90
N GLY A 87 -16.26 -0.44 -14.14
CA GLY A 87 -15.29 -1.43 -14.58
C GLY A 87 -13.85 -1.09 -14.21
N THR A 88 -13.59 0.08 -13.62
CA THR A 88 -12.24 0.65 -13.48
C THR A 88 -11.78 0.69 -12.04
N LEU A 89 -10.93 -0.27 -11.67
CA LEU A 89 -10.14 -0.18 -10.45
C LEU A 89 -8.90 0.67 -10.69
N VAL A 90 -8.50 1.46 -9.70
CA VAL A 90 -7.20 2.13 -9.71
C VAL A 90 -6.40 1.74 -8.49
N ALA A 91 -5.18 1.26 -8.71
CA ALA A 91 -4.27 0.93 -7.64
C ALA A 91 -3.79 2.20 -6.91
N TRP A 92 -3.66 2.13 -5.59
CA TRP A 92 -3.08 3.17 -4.74
C TRP A 92 -2.15 2.56 -3.69
N SER A 93 -1.29 3.39 -3.10
CA SER A 93 -0.43 3.00 -1.99
C SER A 93 -0.35 4.07 -0.90
N SER A 94 0.29 3.75 0.24
CA SER A 94 0.66 4.74 1.25
C SER A 94 1.36 5.97 0.65
N GLY A 95 2.22 5.80 -0.37
CA GLY A 95 2.85 6.90 -1.10
C GLY A 95 1.85 7.77 -1.88
N SER A 96 0.78 7.20 -2.43
CA SER A 96 -0.32 7.97 -3.03
C SER A 96 -1.02 8.82 -1.98
N LEU A 97 -1.32 8.25 -0.81
CA LEU A 97 -1.96 8.98 0.30
C LEU A 97 -1.07 10.10 0.85
N LEU A 98 0.24 9.88 0.94
CA LEU A 98 1.21 10.89 1.33
C LEU A 98 1.25 12.06 0.34
N ASN A 99 1.30 11.77 -0.96
CA ASN A 99 1.27 12.82 -1.98
C ASN A 99 -0.06 13.59 -1.96
N LEU A 100 -1.17 12.90 -1.71
CA LEU A 100 -2.48 13.52 -1.55
C LEU A 100 -2.52 14.42 -0.31
N ALA A 101 -1.97 13.97 0.82
CA ALA A 101 -1.80 14.77 2.05
C ALA A 101 -0.93 16.02 1.83
N GLN A 102 0.07 15.94 0.96
CA GLN A 102 0.92 17.06 0.56
C GLN A 102 0.28 17.98 -0.51
N GLY A 103 -0.96 17.72 -0.94
CA GLY A 103 -1.65 18.53 -1.96
C GLY A 103 -1.15 18.32 -3.39
N LYS A 104 -0.34 17.30 -3.65
CA LYS A 104 0.23 17.03 -4.99
C LYS A 104 -0.79 16.53 -6.01
N PHE A 105 -2.01 16.22 -5.58
CA PHE A 105 -3.11 15.80 -6.45
C PHE A 105 -3.95 16.98 -6.95
N GLY A 106 -3.57 18.21 -6.57
CA GLY A 106 -4.23 19.45 -6.99
C GLY A 106 -5.48 19.73 -6.16
N ARG A 107 -6.60 19.99 -6.82
CA ARG A 107 -7.88 20.36 -6.16
C ARG A 107 -8.61 19.20 -5.50
N PHE A 108 -8.14 17.96 -5.69
CA PHE A 108 -8.80 16.78 -5.18
C PHE A 108 -8.10 16.25 -3.93
N ASP A 109 -8.90 15.70 -3.02
CA ASP A 109 -8.50 15.15 -1.73
C ASP A 109 -9.04 13.73 -1.52
N GLU A 110 -8.85 13.17 -0.33
CA GLU A 110 -9.17 11.79 0.00
C GLU A 110 -10.67 11.46 -0.11
N THR A 111 -11.53 12.46 -0.28
CA THR A 111 -12.99 12.30 -0.37
C THR A 111 -13.52 12.21 -1.81
N ASN A 112 -12.66 12.39 -2.82
CA ASN A 112 -13.08 12.47 -4.22
C ASN A 112 -13.09 11.12 -4.97
N VAL A 113 -12.93 10.00 -4.27
CA VAL A 113 -13.05 8.63 -4.82
C VAL A 113 -13.79 7.73 -3.84
N ARG A 114 -14.19 6.55 -4.32
CA ARG A 114 -14.73 5.49 -3.44
C ARG A 114 -13.62 4.49 -3.12
N TRP A 115 -12.99 4.60 -1.95
CA TRP A 115 -12.02 3.62 -1.47
C TRP A 115 -12.67 2.24 -1.39
N LEU A 116 -12.03 1.22 -1.95
CA LEU A 116 -12.65 -0.09 -2.13
C LEU A 116 -12.04 -1.15 -1.22
N ALA A 117 -10.75 -1.43 -1.38
CA ALA A 117 -10.06 -2.50 -0.69
C ALA A 117 -8.58 -2.20 -0.50
N ALA A 118 -8.01 -2.54 0.65
CA ALA A 118 -6.59 -2.76 0.84
C ALA A 118 -6.34 -4.26 0.85
N VAL A 119 -5.28 -4.68 0.15
CA VAL A 119 -5.05 -6.09 -0.17
C VAL A 119 -3.76 -6.67 0.39
N GLY A 120 -2.94 -5.81 0.99
CA GLY A 120 -1.68 -6.18 1.56
C GLY A 120 -0.88 -4.94 1.91
N THR A 121 0.15 -5.16 2.71
CA THR A 121 1.11 -4.13 3.10
C THR A 121 2.52 -4.68 3.04
N SER A 122 3.49 -3.82 2.80
CA SER A 122 4.86 -4.04 3.23
C SER A 122 5.20 -3.02 4.31
N TYR A 123 6.46 -2.94 4.75
CA TYR A 123 6.86 -2.05 5.83
C TYR A 123 8.17 -1.35 5.50
N GLY A 124 8.25 -0.07 5.84
CA GLY A 124 9.52 0.65 5.85
C GLY A 124 10.50 0.00 6.83
N ALA A 125 11.78 0.06 6.51
CA ALA A 125 12.85 -0.52 7.31
C ALA A 125 14.14 0.29 7.19
N ILE A 126 15.00 0.12 8.20
CA ILE A 126 16.34 0.70 8.22
C ILE A 126 17.36 -0.42 8.09
N ALA A 127 18.12 -0.38 7.00
CA ALA A 127 19.13 -1.36 6.67
C ALA A 127 20.54 -0.78 6.79
N VAL A 128 21.50 -1.62 7.17
CA VAL A 128 22.93 -1.32 7.18
C VAL A 128 23.71 -2.48 6.59
N LYS A 129 24.96 -2.26 6.20
CA LYS A 129 25.86 -3.37 5.84
C LYS A 129 26.08 -4.29 7.04
N SER A 130 26.32 -5.57 6.81
CA SER A 130 26.47 -6.57 7.89
C SER A 130 27.63 -6.26 8.86
N ASP A 131 28.71 -5.63 8.41
CA ASP A 131 29.83 -5.20 9.26
C ASP A 131 29.64 -3.81 9.91
N SER A 132 28.51 -3.13 9.65
CA SER A 132 28.24 -1.78 10.14
C SER A 132 28.43 -1.67 11.66
N PRO A 133 29.00 -0.56 12.17
CA PRO A 133 29.11 -0.32 13.61
C PRO A 133 27.75 -0.21 14.30
N TYR A 134 26.70 0.18 13.56
CA TYR A 134 25.33 0.23 14.09
C TYR A 134 24.75 -1.18 14.15
N LYS A 135 24.38 -1.63 15.35
CA LYS A 135 23.80 -2.96 15.59
C LYS A 135 22.30 -2.88 15.88
N THR A 136 21.85 -1.74 16.40
CA THR A 136 20.46 -1.45 16.76
C THR A 136 20.01 -0.12 16.15
N LEU A 137 18.70 0.14 16.15
CA LEU A 137 18.17 1.45 15.77
C LEU A 137 18.62 2.54 16.75
N ASP A 138 18.76 2.20 18.04
CA ASP A 138 19.26 3.14 19.05
C ASP A 138 20.68 3.62 18.74
N ASP A 139 21.58 2.71 18.32
CA ASP A 139 22.95 3.10 17.93
C ASP A 139 22.95 4.19 16.84
N LEU A 140 22.06 4.04 15.85
CA LEU A 140 21.89 5.00 14.77
C LEU A 140 21.32 6.32 15.30
N VAL A 141 20.27 6.27 16.13
CA VAL A 141 19.65 7.45 16.71
C VAL A 141 20.64 8.25 17.57
N GLN A 142 21.44 7.58 18.40
CA GLN A 142 22.48 8.24 19.21
C GLN A 142 23.58 8.85 18.34
N ALA A 143 23.99 8.17 17.27
CA ALA A 143 24.98 8.71 16.33
C ALA A 143 24.47 9.99 15.64
N LEU A 144 23.23 9.98 15.16
CA LEU A 144 22.58 11.13 14.53
C LEU A 144 22.38 12.29 15.51
N LYS A 145 21.99 11.99 16.76
CA LYS A 145 21.86 13.00 17.81
C LYS A 145 23.18 13.69 18.15
N LYS A 146 24.29 12.95 18.10
CA LYS A 146 25.64 13.49 18.36
C LYS A 146 26.14 14.34 17.20
N ASP A 147 25.99 13.84 15.98
CA ASP A 147 26.39 14.54 14.76
C ASP A 147 25.54 14.05 13.57
N PRO A 148 24.51 14.80 13.15
CA PRO A 148 23.62 14.40 12.06
C PRO A 148 24.34 14.33 10.69
N SER A 149 25.52 14.95 10.57
CA SER A 149 26.36 14.94 9.37
C SER A 149 27.36 13.78 9.33
N SER A 150 27.45 12.99 10.41
CA SER A 150 28.35 11.83 10.48
C SER A 150 27.83 10.60 9.73
N VAL A 151 26.51 10.53 9.48
CA VAL A 151 25.85 9.39 8.84
C VAL A 151 25.26 9.82 7.50
N VAL A 152 25.70 9.18 6.41
CA VAL A 152 25.10 9.31 5.09
C VAL A 152 23.98 8.28 4.96
N ILE A 153 22.75 8.77 4.81
CA ILE A 153 21.55 7.95 4.67
C ILE A 153 21.11 8.00 3.21
N GLY A 154 21.05 6.84 2.56
CA GLY A 154 20.45 6.69 1.23
C GLY A 154 19.01 6.21 1.33
N SER A 155 18.15 6.73 0.47
CA SER A 155 16.72 6.42 0.51
C SER A 155 16.06 6.68 -0.84
N GLY A 156 14.92 6.02 -1.06
CA GLY A 156 14.16 6.12 -2.29
C GLY A 156 13.51 7.50 -2.49
N GLY A 157 13.79 8.10 -3.64
CA GLY A 157 13.16 9.35 -4.08
C GLY A 157 13.74 10.61 -3.44
N THR A 158 13.01 11.71 -3.58
CA THR A 158 13.43 13.04 -3.15
C THR A 158 12.79 13.43 -1.81
N VAL A 159 13.20 14.58 -1.25
CA VAL A 159 12.60 15.15 -0.04
C VAL A 159 11.07 15.13 -0.10
N GLY A 160 10.44 14.53 0.91
CA GLY A 160 8.99 14.34 1.00
C GLY A 160 8.44 13.11 0.30
N SER A 161 9.29 12.24 -0.28
CA SER A 161 8.93 10.89 -0.71
C SER A 161 8.60 10.00 0.50
N GLN A 162 7.97 8.85 0.23
CA GLN A 162 7.64 7.86 1.25
C GLN A 162 8.87 7.43 2.07
N ASP A 163 10.01 7.17 1.42
CA ASP A 163 11.20 6.66 2.11
C ASP A 163 11.99 7.80 2.75
N TRP A 164 11.90 9.03 2.21
CA TRP A 164 12.40 10.20 2.93
C TRP A 164 11.65 10.41 4.24
N MET A 165 10.33 10.19 4.29
CA MET A 165 9.54 10.32 5.53
C MET A 165 10.02 9.36 6.61
N GLN A 166 10.39 8.13 6.24
CA GLN A 166 10.98 7.16 7.16
C GLN A 166 12.27 7.69 7.80
N THR A 167 13.16 8.24 6.97
CA THR A 167 14.40 8.89 7.43
C THR A 167 14.10 10.11 8.33
N ALA A 168 13.07 10.88 7.99
CA ALA A 168 12.64 12.02 8.80
C ALA A 168 12.08 11.63 10.17
N LEU A 169 11.40 10.48 10.27
CA LEU A 169 10.94 9.92 11.54
C LEU A 169 12.12 9.51 12.44
N ILE A 170 13.22 8.99 11.87
CA ILE A 170 14.45 8.72 12.62
C ILE A 170 15.09 10.04 13.12
N ALA A 171 15.18 11.06 12.27
CA ALA A 171 15.65 12.38 12.70
C ALA A 171 14.81 12.96 13.84
N LYS A 172 13.47 12.87 13.73
CA LYS A 172 12.56 13.27 14.81
C LYS A 172 12.84 12.51 16.11
N ALA A 173 13.04 11.20 16.04
CA ALA A 173 13.41 10.39 17.20
C ALA A 173 14.76 10.79 17.82
N ALA A 174 15.72 11.21 17.00
CA ALA A 174 16.99 11.77 17.46
C ALA A 174 16.88 13.21 17.99
N GLY A 175 15.73 13.87 17.85
CA GLY A 175 15.53 15.26 18.25
C GLY A 175 16.24 16.26 17.36
N ILE A 176 16.48 15.92 16.09
CA ILE A 176 17.18 16.75 15.10
C ILE A 176 16.25 17.14 13.95
N ASN A 177 16.62 18.16 13.18
CA ASN A 177 15.87 18.50 11.97
C ASN A 177 16.20 17.48 10.86
N PRO A 178 15.21 16.90 10.17
CA PRO A 178 15.48 15.99 9.05
C PRO A 178 16.29 16.63 7.90
N ARG A 179 16.33 17.97 7.82
CA ARG A 179 17.16 18.70 6.85
C ARG A 179 18.65 18.73 7.20
N ASP A 180 19.01 18.41 8.44
CA ASP A 180 20.42 18.38 8.88
C ASP A 180 21.10 17.05 8.51
N LEU A 181 20.31 16.05 8.09
CA LEU A 181 20.81 14.75 7.67
C LEU A 181 21.57 14.85 6.35
N ARG A 182 22.65 14.08 6.24
CA ARG A 182 23.29 13.83 4.94
C ARG A 182 22.49 12.79 4.17
N TYR A 183 21.56 13.30 3.38
CA TYR A 183 20.64 12.51 2.58
C TYR A 183 21.16 12.30 1.15
N VAL A 184 21.09 11.07 0.65
CA VAL A 184 21.34 10.72 -0.75
C VAL A 184 20.04 10.17 -1.34
N ALA A 185 19.47 10.90 -2.30
CA ALA A 185 18.32 10.47 -3.07
C ALA A 185 18.75 9.38 -4.06
N LEU A 186 18.11 8.22 -4.01
CA LEU A 186 18.34 7.08 -4.90
C LEU A 186 17.02 6.66 -5.54
N GLU A 187 17.07 5.98 -6.68
CA GLU A 187 15.88 5.64 -7.50
C GLU A 187 15.10 4.43 -6.98
N GLY A 188 15.56 3.76 -5.91
CA GLY A 188 14.83 2.70 -5.21
C GLY A 188 15.72 1.67 -4.51
N GLY A 189 15.10 0.61 -3.98
CA GLY A 189 15.75 -0.41 -3.15
C GLY A 189 17.04 -1.02 -3.73
N GLY A 190 17.07 -1.34 -5.02
CA GLY A 190 18.25 -1.93 -5.66
C GLY A 190 19.46 -0.98 -5.72
N GLU A 191 19.22 0.32 -5.94
CA GLU A 191 20.28 1.32 -5.92
C GLU A 191 20.74 1.62 -4.48
N ILE A 192 19.80 1.64 -3.53
CA ILE A 192 20.10 1.74 -2.08
C ILE A 192 21.00 0.58 -1.65
N ALA A 193 20.66 -0.66 -2.01
CA ALA A 193 21.46 -1.83 -1.70
C ALA A 193 22.86 -1.73 -2.33
N THR A 194 22.94 -1.37 -3.61
CA THR A 194 24.23 -1.19 -4.31
C THR A 194 25.10 -0.12 -3.63
N ALA A 195 24.53 1.04 -3.31
CA ALA A 195 25.23 2.14 -2.64
C ALA A 195 25.68 1.76 -1.23
N LEU A 196 24.86 1.02 -0.49
CA LEU A 196 25.16 0.57 0.87
C LEU A 196 26.28 -0.48 0.87
N LEU A 197 26.19 -1.48 0.00
CA LEU A 197 27.19 -2.53 -0.14
C LEU A 197 28.53 -1.99 -0.68
N GLY A 198 28.47 -0.98 -1.55
CA GLY A 198 29.64 -0.24 -2.04
C GLY A 198 30.23 0.75 -1.02
N GLY A 199 29.56 1.00 0.10
CA GLY A 199 30.02 1.92 1.15
C GLY A 199 29.86 3.41 0.81
N HIS A 200 29.05 3.75 -0.21
CA HIS A 200 28.73 5.15 -0.56
C HIS A 200 27.74 5.79 0.41
N ILE A 201 26.94 4.97 1.09
CA ILE A 201 26.05 5.34 2.21
C ILE A 201 26.31 4.38 3.38
N GLN A 202 26.03 4.80 4.61
CA GLN A 202 26.15 3.95 5.80
C GLN A 202 24.82 3.30 6.21
N VAL A 203 23.70 3.92 5.83
CA VAL A 203 22.35 3.49 6.19
C VAL A 203 21.44 3.59 4.96
N GLY A 204 20.64 2.55 4.71
CA GLY A 204 19.56 2.55 3.75
C GLY A 204 18.21 2.66 4.43
N SER A 205 17.37 3.61 4.02
CA SER A 205 15.93 3.63 4.36
C SER A 205 15.13 3.19 3.14
N THR A 206 14.47 2.05 3.26
CA THR A 206 13.86 1.33 2.13
C THR A 206 12.67 0.49 2.62
N ASP A 207 11.96 -0.17 1.71
CA ASP A 207 11.02 -1.23 2.09
C ASP A 207 11.77 -2.49 2.55
N ILE A 208 11.19 -3.22 3.52
CA ILE A 208 11.73 -4.50 3.98
C ILE A 208 11.92 -5.49 2.82
N SER A 209 10.99 -5.55 1.88
CA SER A 209 11.04 -6.48 0.74
C SER A 209 12.34 -6.31 -0.07
N ASP A 210 12.77 -5.06 -0.25
CA ASP A 210 13.96 -4.74 -1.03
C ASP A 210 15.27 -5.18 -0.34
N SER A 211 15.23 -5.37 0.98
CA SER A 211 16.41 -5.75 1.76
C SER A 211 16.55 -7.26 1.92
N MET A 212 15.45 -8.01 1.90
CA MET A 212 15.44 -9.43 2.28
C MET A 212 16.44 -10.31 1.53
N PRO A 213 16.62 -10.20 0.19
CA PRO A 213 17.63 -10.98 -0.51
C PRO A 213 19.05 -10.78 0.05
N HIS A 214 19.38 -9.56 0.46
CA HIS A 214 20.68 -9.19 1.01
C HIS A 214 20.82 -9.53 2.51
N ILE A 215 19.70 -9.58 3.24
CA ILE A 215 19.68 -10.11 4.61
C ILE A 215 19.93 -11.62 4.58
N GLN A 216 19.28 -12.33 3.66
CA GLN A 216 19.41 -13.78 3.49
C GLN A 216 20.81 -14.19 3.01
N SER A 217 21.46 -13.36 2.18
CA SER A 217 22.87 -13.58 1.79
C SER A 217 23.88 -13.25 2.89
N GLY A 218 23.46 -12.54 3.95
CA GLY A 218 24.33 -12.10 5.06
C GLY A 218 25.11 -10.82 4.78
N ASP A 219 24.82 -10.12 3.68
CA ASP A 219 25.52 -8.90 3.28
C ASP A 219 24.98 -7.65 4.01
N MET A 220 23.73 -7.69 4.45
CA MET A 220 23.04 -6.59 5.14
C MET A 220 22.43 -7.04 6.48
N ARG A 221 22.08 -6.06 7.33
CA ARG A 221 21.30 -6.23 8.57
C ARG A 221 20.19 -5.18 8.61
N LEU A 222 18.99 -5.56 9.02
CA LEU A 222 17.97 -4.58 9.42
C LEU A 222 18.13 -4.17 10.89
N LEU A 223 18.23 -2.87 11.14
CA LEU A 223 18.24 -2.29 12.48
C LEU A 223 16.83 -2.25 13.08
N ALA A 224 15.83 -2.00 12.23
CA ALA A 224 14.43 -2.04 12.61
C ALA A 224 13.53 -2.21 11.38
N VAL A 225 12.39 -2.85 11.59
CA VAL A 225 11.20 -2.72 10.73
C VAL A 225 10.19 -1.76 11.38
N PHE A 226 9.51 -0.94 10.58
CA PHE A 226 8.50 0.01 11.04
C PHE A 226 7.10 -0.62 11.03
N ALA A 227 6.98 -1.80 11.62
CA ALA A 227 5.73 -2.48 11.90
C ALA A 227 5.30 -2.26 13.35
N ASP A 228 4.00 -2.40 13.64
CA ASP A 228 3.46 -2.31 15.00
C ASP A 228 4.01 -3.43 15.91
N LYS A 229 4.15 -4.63 15.35
CA LYS A 229 4.65 -5.84 15.99
C LYS A 229 5.62 -6.53 15.04
N ARG A 230 6.42 -7.45 15.58
CA ARG A 230 7.29 -8.29 14.74
C ARG A 230 6.46 -9.03 13.70
N LEU A 231 7.07 -9.21 12.54
CA LEU A 231 6.46 -9.93 11.43
C LEU A 231 6.52 -11.42 11.72
N ASP A 232 5.39 -12.09 11.61
CA ASP A 232 5.23 -13.52 11.89
C ASP A 232 5.62 -14.38 10.68
N GLU A 233 6.82 -14.10 10.14
CA GLU A 233 7.43 -14.88 9.06
C GLU A 233 8.75 -15.48 9.54
N PRO A 234 9.05 -16.76 9.26
CA PRO A 234 10.24 -17.45 9.79
C PRO A 234 11.56 -16.71 9.55
N GLU A 235 11.72 -16.10 8.38
CA GLU A 235 12.90 -15.34 7.96
C GLU A 235 12.99 -13.93 8.56
N MET A 236 11.92 -13.42 9.18
CA MET A 236 11.82 -12.04 9.70
C MET A 236 11.52 -11.94 11.19
N LYS A 237 11.17 -13.06 11.85
CA LYS A 237 10.75 -13.09 13.27
C LYS A 237 11.78 -12.50 14.26
N ASP A 238 13.06 -12.52 13.89
CA ASP A 238 14.15 -12.02 14.72
C ASP A 238 14.46 -10.54 14.47
N ILE A 239 13.82 -9.93 13.48
CA ILE A 239 14.00 -8.51 13.14
C ILE A 239 13.20 -7.67 14.13
N PRO A 240 13.85 -6.81 14.93
CA PRO A 240 13.15 -5.99 15.90
C PRO A 240 12.33 -4.90 15.20
N THR A 241 11.21 -4.53 15.80
CA THR A 241 10.50 -3.29 15.42
C THR A 241 11.21 -2.06 15.99
N ALA A 242 10.89 -0.87 15.47
CA ALA A 242 11.30 0.38 16.11
C ALA A 242 10.66 0.56 17.50
N ARG A 243 9.41 0.14 17.66
CA ARG A 243 8.67 0.24 18.94
C ARG A 243 9.29 -0.58 20.06
N GLU A 244 9.75 -1.80 19.76
CA GLU A 244 10.49 -2.63 20.72
C GLU A 244 11.79 -1.97 21.22
N GLN A 245 12.34 -1.05 20.43
CA GLN A 245 13.55 -0.29 20.73
C GLN A 245 13.26 1.07 21.35
N GLY A 246 12.00 1.38 21.69
CA GLY A 246 11.60 2.62 22.35
C GLY A 246 11.24 3.79 21.42
N TYR A 247 11.14 3.54 20.10
CA TYR A 247 10.83 4.56 19.11
C TYR A 247 9.43 4.33 18.52
N ASP A 248 8.50 5.27 18.73
CA ASP A 248 7.15 5.19 18.17
C ASP A 248 7.13 5.52 16.67
N ILE A 249 7.64 4.59 15.87
CA ILE A 249 7.79 4.71 14.43
C ILE A 249 7.13 3.50 13.78
N VAL A 250 6.08 3.77 13.01
CA VAL A 250 5.33 2.79 12.24
C VAL A 250 5.09 3.37 10.85
N TRP A 251 5.39 2.58 9.81
CA TRP A 251 5.30 2.99 8.42
C TRP A 251 4.87 1.82 7.52
N PRO A 252 3.58 1.46 7.53
CA PRO A 252 3.04 0.47 6.63
C PRO A 252 2.95 1.04 5.21
N VAL A 253 3.42 0.27 4.25
CA VAL A 253 3.30 0.55 2.82
C VAL A 253 2.10 -0.24 2.30
N VAL A 254 0.91 0.27 2.63
CA VAL A 254 -0.37 -0.34 2.26
C VAL A 254 -0.58 -0.22 0.75
N ARG A 255 -1.18 -1.26 0.15
CA ARG A 255 -1.55 -1.30 -1.27
C ARG A 255 -3.02 -1.65 -1.40
N GLY A 256 -3.72 -0.97 -2.29
CA GLY A 256 -5.16 -1.16 -2.44
C GLY A 256 -5.73 -0.60 -3.73
N PHE A 257 -7.07 -0.55 -3.79
CA PHE A 257 -7.84 -0.07 -4.92
C PHE A 257 -8.90 0.94 -4.50
N TYR A 258 -9.23 1.85 -5.42
CA TYR A 258 -10.41 2.69 -5.35
C TYR A 258 -11.18 2.68 -6.68
N LEU A 259 -12.41 3.15 -6.63
CA LEU A 259 -13.32 3.35 -7.74
C LEU A 259 -13.63 4.85 -7.92
N GLY A 260 -14.18 5.22 -9.08
CA GLY A 260 -14.62 6.58 -9.34
C GLY A 260 -15.72 7.06 -8.35
N PRO A 261 -15.81 8.38 -8.08
CA PRO A 261 -16.71 8.92 -7.06
C PRO A 261 -18.20 8.74 -7.33
N LYS A 262 -18.59 8.49 -8.59
CA LYS A 262 -19.98 8.34 -9.04
C LYS A 262 -20.31 6.91 -9.45
N VAL A 263 -19.43 5.93 -9.17
CA VAL A 263 -19.77 4.51 -9.34
C VAL A 263 -20.99 4.21 -8.45
N SER A 264 -21.95 3.44 -8.98
CA SER A 264 -23.21 3.17 -8.28
C SER A 264 -22.96 2.35 -7.00
N ASP A 265 -23.89 2.40 -6.05
CA ASP A 265 -23.80 1.58 -4.83
C ASP A 265 -23.89 0.08 -5.14
N GLU A 266 -24.64 -0.28 -6.19
CA GLU A 266 -24.77 -1.64 -6.70
C GLU A 266 -23.41 -2.18 -7.19
N ASP A 267 -22.75 -1.42 -8.08
CA ASP A 267 -21.44 -1.79 -8.63
C ASP A 267 -20.34 -1.79 -7.55
N TYR A 268 -20.39 -0.81 -6.64
CA TYR A 268 -19.46 -0.76 -5.52
C TYR A 268 -19.63 -1.95 -4.59
N ALA A 269 -20.87 -2.34 -4.27
CA ALA A 269 -21.15 -3.51 -3.44
C ALA A 269 -20.66 -4.79 -4.11
N TRP A 270 -20.85 -4.96 -5.43
CA TRP A 270 -20.31 -6.11 -6.15
C TRP A 270 -18.79 -6.24 -6.00
N TRP A 271 -18.07 -5.13 -6.19
CA TRP A 271 -16.62 -5.12 -6.01
C TRP A 271 -16.23 -5.40 -4.56
N LYS A 272 -16.89 -4.73 -3.60
CA LYS A 272 -16.60 -4.93 -2.18
C LYS A 272 -16.78 -6.40 -1.78
N ASP A 273 -17.91 -7.00 -2.14
CA ASP A 273 -18.20 -8.41 -1.83
C ASP A 273 -17.20 -9.36 -2.51
N SER A 274 -16.74 -9.01 -3.71
CA SER A 274 -15.69 -9.77 -4.40
C SER A 274 -14.35 -9.67 -3.67
N PHE A 275 -13.96 -8.48 -3.21
CA PHE A 275 -12.75 -8.29 -2.41
C PHE A 275 -12.86 -8.92 -1.02
N ASP A 276 -14.02 -8.91 -0.37
CA ASP A 276 -14.23 -9.60 0.91
C ASP A 276 -14.01 -11.10 0.77
N LYS A 277 -14.56 -11.73 -0.28
CA LYS A 277 -14.32 -13.15 -0.59
C LYS A 277 -12.85 -13.41 -0.93
N LEU A 278 -12.25 -12.52 -1.72
CA LEU A 278 -10.85 -12.61 -2.11
C LEU A 278 -9.94 -12.63 -0.89
N LEU A 279 -10.11 -11.67 0.02
CA LEU A 279 -9.28 -11.45 1.19
C LEU A 279 -9.44 -12.54 2.27
N ALA A 280 -10.58 -13.25 2.27
CA ALA A 280 -10.85 -14.37 3.17
C ALA A 280 -10.26 -15.71 2.68
N SER A 281 -9.62 -15.76 1.51
CA SER A 281 -9.15 -16.99 0.89
C SER A 281 -7.68 -17.31 1.19
N ASP A 282 -7.41 -18.56 1.57
CA ASP A 282 -6.04 -19.10 1.70
C ASP A 282 -5.24 -19.06 0.40
N GLU A 283 -5.92 -19.20 -0.75
CA GLU A 283 -5.27 -19.08 -2.05
C GLU A 283 -4.78 -17.64 -2.28
N PHE A 284 -5.58 -16.65 -1.90
CA PHE A 284 -5.15 -15.25 -1.96
C PHE A 284 -4.03 -14.96 -0.97
N ALA A 285 -4.09 -15.52 0.24
CA ALA A 285 -3.00 -15.40 1.21
C ALA A 285 -1.68 -15.91 0.61
N THR A 286 -1.69 -17.10 0.01
CA THR A 286 -0.52 -17.68 -0.68
C THR A 286 -0.01 -16.77 -1.81
N LEU A 287 -0.90 -16.23 -2.65
CA LEU A 287 -0.53 -15.31 -3.74
C LEU A 287 0.03 -13.98 -3.23
N ARG A 288 -0.45 -13.49 -2.08
CA ARG A 288 0.02 -12.27 -1.40
C ARG A 288 1.43 -12.50 -0.83
N ASP A 289 1.65 -13.62 -0.14
CA ASP A 289 2.94 -13.97 0.46
C ASP A 289 4.02 -14.17 -0.60
N GLN A 290 3.69 -14.81 -1.74
CA GLN A 290 4.58 -14.92 -2.91
C GLN A 290 5.00 -13.58 -3.52
N ARG A 291 4.33 -12.49 -3.16
CA ARG A 291 4.67 -11.13 -3.58
C ARG A 291 5.27 -10.30 -2.44
N GLU A 292 5.71 -10.97 -1.37
CA GLU A 292 6.38 -10.38 -0.21
C GLU A 292 5.54 -9.29 0.48
N LEU A 293 4.21 -9.45 0.44
CA LEU A 293 3.26 -8.59 1.14
C LEU A 293 2.73 -9.32 2.36
N PHE A 294 2.49 -8.59 3.46
CA PHE A 294 1.85 -9.04 4.69
C PHE A 294 0.33 -8.81 4.66
N PRO A 295 -0.46 -9.51 5.50
CA PRO A 295 -1.90 -9.34 5.54
C PRO A 295 -2.24 -7.91 5.95
N PHE A 296 -3.05 -7.24 5.13
CA PHE A 296 -3.69 -5.98 5.47
C PHE A 296 -5.03 -5.95 4.72
N ALA A 297 -6.05 -6.52 5.34
CA ALA A 297 -7.35 -6.77 4.74
C ALA A 297 -8.38 -5.82 5.32
N MET A 298 -8.74 -4.80 4.55
CA MET A 298 -9.80 -3.85 4.88
C MET A 298 -10.57 -3.51 3.61
N THR A 299 -11.88 -3.42 3.69
CA THR A 299 -12.72 -2.99 2.56
C THR A 299 -13.73 -1.94 3.00
N GLY A 300 -14.34 -1.27 2.04
CA GLY A 300 -15.55 -0.51 2.35
C GLY A 300 -15.33 0.69 3.28
N PRO A 301 -16.31 0.95 4.17
CA PRO A 301 -16.25 2.04 5.16
C PRO A 301 -15.07 1.96 6.14
N GLU A 302 -14.60 0.76 6.47
CA GLU A 302 -13.44 0.58 7.35
C GLU A 302 -12.19 1.16 6.69
N LEU A 303 -11.98 0.81 5.42
CA LEU A 303 -10.87 1.34 4.65
C LEU A 303 -10.98 2.85 4.44
N ASP A 304 -12.18 3.37 4.15
CA ASP A 304 -12.40 4.82 4.01
C ASP A 304 -12.01 5.58 5.29
N THR A 305 -12.37 5.03 6.45
CA THR A 305 -11.98 5.58 7.76
C THR A 305 -10.46 5.53 7.95
N TYR A 306 -9.82 4.40 7.62
CA TYR A 306 -8.37 4.25 7.67
C TYR A 306 -7.67 5.28 6.78
N VAL A 307 -8.09 5.41 5.51
CA VAL A 307 -7.46 6.33 4.55
C VAL A 307 -7.58 7.78 5.02
N LYS A 308 -8.75 8.21 5.48
CA LYS A 308 -8.95 9.58 5.99
C LYS A 308 -8.06 9.85 7.19
N LYS A 309 -7.94 8.89 8.12
CA LYS A 309 -7.02 9.01 9.25
C LYS A 309 -5.58 9.09 8.78
N GLN A 310 -5.15 8.18 7.90
CA GLN A 310 -3.78 8.13 7.41
C GLN A 310 -3.37 9.42 6.68
N VAL A 311 -4.27 9.97 5.86
CA VAL A 311 -4.05 11.24 5.17
C VAL A 311 -3.97 12.40 6.17
N ALA A 312 -4.80 12.41 7.22
CA ALA A 312 -4.71 13.41 8.28
C ALA A 312 -3.38 13.31 9.05
N ASP A 313 -2.94 12.11 9.42
CA ASP A 313 -1.66 11.87 10.09
C ASP A 313 -0.48 12.33 9.20
N TYR A 314 -0.53 12.03 7.90
CA TYR A 314 0.46 12.50 6.93
C TYR A 314 0.46 14.02 6.76
N LYS A 315 -0.71 14.69 6.81
CA LYS A 315 -0.80 16.17 6.80
C LYS A 315 -0.06 16.75 8.01
N VAL A 316 -0.21 16.15 9.20
CA VAL A 316 0.51 16.58 10.41
C VAL A 316 2.02 16.40 10.25
N LEU A 317 2.47 15.22 9.85
CA LEU A 317 3.91 14.94 9.65
C LEU A 317 4.52 15.84 8.56
N ALA A 318 3.81 16.04 7.45
CA ALA A 318 4.28 16.91 6.38
C ALA A 318 4.44 18.37 6.82
N LYS A 319 3.54 18.88 7.68
CA LYS A 319 3.69 20.21 8.31
C LYS A 319 4.86 20.26 9.26
N GLU A 320 4.97 19.26 10.15
CA GLU A 320 6.05 19.18 11.13
C GLU A 320 7.44 19.17 10.47
N PHE A 321 7.57 18.47 9.34
CA PHE A 321 8.80 18.43 8.56
C PHE A 321 8.95 19.60 7.56
N GLY A 322 8.00 20.54 7.53
CA GLY A 322 8.02 21.72 6.68
C GLY A 322 7.97 21.41 5.19
N LEU A 323 7.24 20.36 4.80
CA LEU A 323 6.94 20.02 3.41
C LEU A 323 5.73 20.77 2.86
N ILE A 324 4.82 21.16 3.75
CA ILE A 324 3.63 21.96 3.44
C ILE A 324 3.43 23.04 4.51
N GLN A 325 2.66 24.09 4.17
CA GLN A 325 2.33 25.21 5.06
C GLN A 325 1.12 24.91 5.96
#